data_AF-A0A246RIR5-F1
#
_entry.id   AF-A0A246RIR5-F1
#
_cell.length_a   1.000
_cell.length_b   1.000
_cell.length_c   1.000
_cell.angle_alpha   90.00
_cell.angle_beta   90.00
_cell.angle_gamma   90.00
#
_symmetry.space_group_name_H-M   'P 1'
#
loop_
_entity.id
_entity.type
_entity.pdbx_description
1 polymer ?
#
loop_
_entity_poly.entity_id
_entity_poly.type
_entity_poly.pdbx_seq_one_letter_code
_entity_poly.pdbx_strand_id
1 'polypeptide(L)'
;MALWRVRATVDDRPGYLSVLTASLALRGVNILTVQVHTTEVGAVDDFLVDAPDTLDEADLIAAVERGRGRDCWVARSEARGLADQPTRVLGLATRLVGDPELAGEVLRATLGADEVTWRPTAAGGHDAVGTTTMLLTDPAGGSYELRRQAPSFTPAEYARAQALVELAAAVARREADRVVLVLPDGAELTVRPATADDLAAVVDLHERCSASSRQRRYLSGAALPSPARLRRLLEPARGLTLVATTTGSDGAAESVVALANLLAEGDEAEAALLVRDDWQRRGLGTALLRRLLAHAERAGFAALVLHTQADNTPMVRTVARLGRSAPIERDGSLLTVTVALAAPVGGGPVADGAGRSGAAVIGPRRTSATGGVC
;
A
#
# COMPACT_ATOMS: atom_id res chain seq x y z
N MET A 1 24.16 24.13 27.18
CA MET A 1 23.69 24.14 25.79
C MET A 1 22.45 23.27 25.74
N ALA A 2 21.42 23.75 25.07
CA ALA A 2 20.08 23.21 25.10
C ALA A 2 19.56 22.94 23.69
N LEU A 3 19.05 21.74 23.48
CA LEU A 3 18.41 21.37 22.21
C LEU A 3 16.96 21.87 22.17
N TRP A 4 16.64 22.51 21.06
CA TRP A 4 15.29 23.02 20.77
C TRP A 4 14.88 22.61 19.36
N ARG A 5 13.58 22.39 19.20
CA ARG A 5 12.94 22.29 17.90
C ARG A 5 12.17 23.58 17.64
N VAL A 6 12.37 24.16 16.48
CA VAL A 6 11.76 25.42 16.07
C VAL A 6 11.08 25.18 14.73
N ARG A 7 9.78 25.40 14.63
CA ARG A 7 9.05 25.37 13.36
C ARG A 7 8.52 26.75 13.05
N ALA A 8 8.76 27.25 11.84
CA ALA A 8 8.30 28.57 11.42
C ALA A 8 7.96 28.60 9.93
N THR A 9 6.96 29.40 9.56
CA THR A 9 6.65 29.68 8.16
C THR A 9 7.49 30.84 7.67
N VAL A 10 8.19 30.65 6.56
CA VAL A 10 9.01 31.65 5.87
C VAL A 10 8.49 31.78 4.45
N ASP A 11 8.39 33.01 3.94
CA ASP A 11 8.00 33.21 2.53
C ASP A 11 9.05 32.54 1.62
N ASP A 12 8.58 31.77 0.63
CA ASP A 12 9.45 31.06 -0.31
C ASP A 12 10.03 32.01 -1.36
N ARG A 13 11.02 32.82 -0.92
CA ARG A 13 11.73 33.81 -1.72
C ARG A 13 13.22 33.74 -1.45
N PRO A 14 14.07 33.91 -2.50
CA PRO A 14 15.52 33.94 -2.32
C PRO A 14 15.94 34.92 -1.22
N GLY A 15 16.76 34.44 -0.28
CA GLY A 15 17.31 35.24 0.81
C GLY A 15 16.42 35.40 2.05
N TYR A 16 15.19 34.87 2.08
CA TYR A 16 14.36 34.97 3.29
C TYR A 16 14.85 34.03 4.39
N LEU A 17 15.20 32.79 4.03
CA LEU A 17 15.83 31.85 4.96
C LEU A 17 17.18 32.37 5.49
N SER A 18 17.93 33.15 4.71
CA SER A 18 19.20 33.72 5.19
C SER A 18 19.00 34.79 6.27
N VAL A 19 17.92 35.57 6.20
CA VAL A 19 17.57 36.53 7.26
C VAL A 19 17.19 35.81 8.55
N LEU A 20 16.43 34.72 8.46
CA LEU A 20 16.07 33.90 9.62
C LEU A 20 17.30 33.29 10.29
N THR A 21 18.13 32.60 9.52
CA THR A 21 19.35 31.95 10.02
C THR A 21 20.35 32.97 10.59
N ALA A 22 20.47 34.17 10.01
CA ALA A 22 21.28 35.24 10.57
C ALA A 22 20.75 35.75 11.92
N SER A 23 19.43 35.87 12.08
CA SER A 23 18.79 36.30 13.34
C SER A 23 19.05 35.32 14.49
N LEU A 24 19.01 34.01 14.19
CA LEU A 24 19.37 32.94 15.13
C LEU A 24 20.87 32.99 15.48
N ALA A 25 21.74 33.13 14.48
CA ALA A 25 23.19 33.20 14.66
C ALA A 25 23.61 34.37 15.56
N LEU A 26 22.95 35.55 15.46
CA LEU A 26 23.20 36.70 16.33
C LEU A 26 22.89 36.44 17.82
N ARG A 27 22.08 35.42 18.12
CA ARG A 27 21.79 34.97 19.49
C ARG A 27 22.68 33.80 19.93
N GLY A 28 23.67 33.42 19.12
CA GLY A 28 24.55 32.28 19.40
C GLY A 28 23.86 30.93 19.24
N VAL A 29 22.75 30.87 18.50
CA VAL A 29 22.03 29.62 18.23
C VAL A 29 22.66 28.92 17.03
N ASN A 30 23.05 27.66 17.21
CA ASN A 30 23.60 26.80 16.18
C ASN A 30 22.50 25.93 15.56
N ILE A 31 22.43 25.87 14.24
CA ILE A 31 21.43 25.06 13.52
C ILE A 31 22.05 23.71 13.20
N LEU A 32 21.47 22.64 13.75
CA LEU A 32 21.97 21.28 13.58
C LEU A 32 21.35 20.60 12.36
N THR A 33 20.05 20.80 12.15
CA THR A 33 19.32 20.26 10.99
C THR A 33 18.23 21.23 10.54
N VAL A 34 17.90 21.22 9.25
CA VAL A 34 16.78 21.96 8.67
C VAL A 34 15.97 21.02 7.80
N GLN A 35 14.65 21.05 7.94
CA GLN A 35 13.73 20.43 7.01
C GLN A 35 12.77 21.48 6.49
N VAL A 36 12.65 21.57 5.17
CA VAL A 36 11.79 22.55 4.51
C VAL A 36 10.57 21.83 3.96
N HIS A 37 9.37 22.28 4.33
CA HIS A 37 8.12 21.78 3.79
C HIS A 37 7.43 22.90 2.99
N THR A 38 7.44 22.82 1.66
CA THR A 38 6.75 23.80 0.82
C THR A 38 5.23 23.68 0.98
N THR A 39 4.56 24.82 1.21
CA THR A 39 3.09 24.93 1.30
C THR A 39 2.60 26.11 0.47
N GLU A 40 1.28 26.23 0.27
CA GLU A 40 0.68 27.34 -0.48
C GLU A 40 0.90 28.72 0.17
N VAL A 41 1.07 28.76 1.50
CA VAL A 41 1.25 29.99 2.30
C VAL A 41 2.71 30.32 2.62
N GLY A 42 3.65 29.49 2.15
CA GLY A 42 5.09 29.65 2.37
C GLY A 42 5.80 28.32 2.62
N ALA A 43 7.12 28.38 2.81
CA ALA A 43 7.92 27.26 3.27
C ALA A 43 7.80 27.14 4.79
N VAL A 44 7.33 25.98 5.29
CA VAL A 44 7.35 25.66 6.71
C VAL A 44 8.69 24.99 7.02
N ASP A 45 9.57 25.72 7.69
CA ASP A 45 10.90 25.28 8.04
C ASP A 45 10.91 24.69 9.47
N ASP A 46 11.46 23.50 9.62
CA ASP A 46 11.62 22.76 10.87
C ASP A 46 13.11 22.64 11.20
N PHE A 47 13.54 23.38 12.21
CA PHE A 47 14.90 23.46 12.67
C PHE A 47 15.08 22.63 13.93
N LEU A 48 16.17 21.86 13.98
CA LEU A 48 16.76 21.44 15.24
C LEU A 48 17.93 22.37 15.53
N VAL A 49 17.89 23.02 16.69
CA VAL A 49 18.90 24.00 17.08
C VAL A 49 19.50 23.68 18.43
N ASP A 50 20.76 24.05 18.60
CA ASP A 50 21.46 24.10 19.87
C ASP A 50 21.60 25.56 20.30
N ALA A 51 21.02 25.90 21.45
CA ALA A 51 20.95 27.27 21.95
C ALA A 51 21.65 27.39 23.32
N PRO A 52 22.23 28.57 23.64
CA PRO A 52 22.73 28.86 24.97
C PRO A 52 21.67 28.64 26.06
N ASP A 53 22.08 28.13 27.23
CA ASP A 53 21.14 27.85 28.35
C ASP A 53 20.46 29.10 28.90
N THR A 54 20.99 30.28 28.57
CA THR A 54 20.44 31.58 28.92
C THR A 54 19.24 31.98 28.05
N LEU A 55 19.01 31.33 26.91
CA LEU A 55 17.86 31.60 26.05
C LEU A 55 16.69 30.71 26.45
N ASP A 56 15.52 31.32 26.54
CA ASP A 56 14.25 30.63 26.73
C ASP A 56 13.44 30.54 25.42
N GLU A 57 12.21 30.02 25.53
CA GLU A 57 11.30 29.87 24.40
C GLU A 57 10.93 31.22 23.77
N ALA A 58 10.69 32.24 24.59
CA ALA A 58 10.28 33.57 24.12
C ALA A 58 11.41 34.27 23.36
N ASP A 59 12.66 34.10 23.80
CA ASP A 59 13.84 34.60 23.10
C ASP A 59 13.99 33.99 21.70
N LEU A 60 13.75 32.69 21.57
CA LEU A 60 13.79 31.97 20.29
C LEU A 60 12.66 32.41 19.36
N ILE A 61 11.43 32.53 19.88
CA ILE A 61 10.29 33.06 19.12
C ILE A 61 10.61 34.46 18.59
N ALA A 62 11.07 35.36 19.47
CA ALA A 62 11.44 36.71 19.07
C ALA A 62 12.59 36.74 18.05
N ALA A 63 13.52 35.78 18.10
CA ALA A 63 14.59 35.66 17.11
C ALA A 63 14.05 35.23 15.74
N VAL A 64 13.12 34.27 15.72
CA VAL A 64 12.45 33.84 14.49
C VAL A 64 11.64 34.98 13.86
N GLU A 65 10.85 35.70 14.66
CA GLU A 65 10.04 36.84 14.16
C GLU A 65 10.91 37.97 13.60
N ARG A 66 12.00 38.33 14.29
CA ARG A 66 13.02 39.27 13.74
C ARG A 66 13.63 38.75 12.44
N GLY A 67 13.72 37.44 12.32
CA GLY A 67 14.17 36.70 11.14
C GLY A 67 13.14 36.60 10.01
N ARG A 68 11.98 37.27 10.13
CA ARG A 68 10.83 37.19 9.20
C ARG A 68 10.10 35.84 9.19
N GLY A 69 10.35 34.97 10.17
CA GLY A 69 9.53 33.78 10.39
C GLY A 69 8.18 34.17 11.00
N ARG A 70 7.13 33.46 10.61
CA ARG A 70 5.75 33.60 11.11
C ARG A 70 5.26 32.27 11.64
N ASP A 71 4.14 32.26 12.37
CA ASP A 71 3.50 31.04 12.89
C ASP A 71 4.49 30.14 13.65
N CYS A 72 5.34 30.77 14.47
CA CYS A 72 6.45 30.12 15.14
C CYS A 72 5.97 29.19 16.25
N TRP A 73 6.51 27.97 16.27
CA TRP A 73 6.35 27.01 17.36
C TRP A 73 7.74 26.59 17.83
N VAL A 74 7.94 26.61 19.15
CA VAL A 74 9.22 26.25 19.78
C VAL A 74 8.96 25.24 20.88
N ALA A 75 9.77 24.19 20.95
CA ALA A 75 9.71 23.21 22.03
C ALA A 75 11.10 22.66 22.35
N ARG A 76 11.29 22.18 23.58
CA ARG A 76 12.50 21.47 23.98
C ARG A 76 12.63 20.17 23.19
N SER A 77 13.86 19.80 22.85
CA SER A 77 14.17 18.57 22.12
C SER A 77 15.19 17.75 22.91
N GLU A 78 15.15 16.42 22.72
CA GLU A 78 16.11 15.48 23.29
C GLU A 78 17.18 15.10 22.28
N ALA A 79 18.25 14.43 22.73
CA ALA A 79 19.30 13.90 21.85
C ALA A 79 18.77 12.97 20.74
N ARG A 80 17.60 12.33 20.94
CA ARG A 80 16.91 11.55 19.90
C ARG A 80 16.52 12.38 18.67
N GLY A 81 16.35 13.69 18.83
CA GLY A 81 16.12 14.63 17.73
C GLY A 81 17.31 14.80 16.81
N LEU A 82 18.53 14.43 17.25
CA LEU A 82 19.76 14.53 16.44
C LEU A 82 19.82 13.48 15.32
N ALA A 83 19.11 12.37 15.47
CA ALA A 83 19.00 11.39 14.40
C ALA A 83 18.14 11.98 13.28
N ASP A 84 18.66 11.95 12.05
CA ASP A 84 17.94 12.46 10.90
C ASP A 84 16.62 11.70 10.71
N GLN A 85 15.62 12.43 10.20
CA GLN A 85 14.28 11.88 10.01
C GLN A 85 14.27 10.64 9.11
N PRO A 86 14.97 10.59 7.95
CA PRO A 86 15.05 9.39 7.12
C PRO A 86 15.49 8.14 7.89
N THR A 87 16.58 8.23 8.66
CA THR A 87 17.09 7.10 9.47
C THR A 87 16.06 6.63 10.49
N ARG A 88 15.39 7.57 11.19
CA ARG A 88 14.34 7.23 12.16
C ARG A 88 13.15 6.53 11.51
N VAL A 89 12.69 7.02 10.36
CA VAL A 89 11.56 6.43 9.63
C VAL A 89 11.89 5.02 9.15
N LEU A 90 13.09 4.78 8.63
CA LEU A 90 13.51 3.43 8.23
C LEU A 90 13.59 2.45 9.41
N GLY A 91 14.05 2.92 10.58
CA GLY A 91 14.03 2.12 11.81
C GLY A 91 12.61 1.76 12.25
N LEU A 92 11.67 2.70 12.19
CA LEU A 92 10.26 2.44 12.49
C LEU A 92 9.60 1.53 11.45
N ALA A 93 9.89 1.71 10.17
CA ALA A 93 9.43 0.82 9.10
C ALA A 93 9.91 -0.62 9.30
N THR A 94 11.14 -0.81 9.76
CA THR A 94 11.68 -2.15 10.09
C THR A 94 10.88 -2.80 11.22
N ARG A 95 10.50 -2.04 12.26
CA ARG A 95 9.63 -2.55 13.34
C ARG A 95 8.24 -2.93 12.81
N LEU A 96 7.66 -2.08 11.95
CA LEU A 96 6.35 -2.31 11.33
C LEU A 96 6.32 -3.58 10.46
N VAL A 97 7.42 -3.91 9.78
CA VAL A 97 7.56 -5.15 9.02
C VAL A 97 7.53 -6.39 9.92
N GLY A 98 8.03 -6.28 11.15
CA GLY A 98 8.01 -7.37 12.13
C GLY A 98 6.67 -7.50 12.85
N ASP A 99 5.93 -6.41 13.01
CA ASP A 99 4.62 -6.37 13.65
C ASP A 99 3.75 -5.25 13.02
N PRO A 100 2.83 -5.61 12.11
CA PRO A 100 1.97 -4.62 11.44
C PRO A 100 0.93 -3.97 12.37
N GLU A 101 0.64 -4.56 13.54
CA GLU A 101 -0.30 -3.97 14.51
C GLU A 101 0.26 -2.66 15.11
N LEU A 102 1.57 -2.44 15.04
CA LEU A 102 2.23 -1.22 15.51
C LEU A 102 2.02 0.00 14.61
N ALA A 103 1.22 -0.09 13.55
CA ALA A 103 0.98 1.01 12.60
C ALA A 103 0.61 2.33 13.30
N GLY A 104 -0.30 2.29 14.28
CA GLY A 104 -0.70 3.47 15.06
C GLY A 104 0.45 4.08 15.88
N GLU A 105 1.28 3.25 16.53
CA GLU A 105 2.45 3.71 17.28
C GLU A 105 3.51 4.32 16.36
N VAL A 106 3.76 3.69 15.21
CA VAL A 106 4.72 4.16 14.20
C VAL A 106 4.29 5.50 13.62
N LEU A 107 2.99 5.67 13.31
CA LEU A 107 2.41 6.95 12.87
C LEU A 107 2.60 8.03 13.94
N ARG A 108 2.24 7.72 15.19
CA ARG A 108 2.40 8.63 16.33
C ARG A 108 3.85 9.08 16.47
N ALA A 109 4.80 8.15 16.45
CA ALA A 109 6.23 8.42 16.63
C ALA A 109 6.86 9.17 15.44
N THR A 110 6.40 8.90 14.22
CA THR A 110 6.92 9.55 13.00
C THR A 110 6.47 11.01 12.91
N LEU A 111 5.21 11.29 13.25
CA LEU A 111 4.61 12.61 13.08
C LEU A 111 4.63 13.46 14.34
N GLY A 112 5.00 12.87 15.49
CA GLY A 112 4.89 13.53 16.80
C GLY A 112 3.44 13.88 17.11
N ALA A 113 2.50 12.97 16.80
CA ALA A 113 1.09 13.16 17.12
C ALA A 113 0.86 12.92 18.62
N ASP A 114 -0.07 13.67 19.22
CA ASP A 114 -0.46 13.50 20.62
C ASP A 114 -1.32 12.25 20.79
N GLU A 115 -2.17 11.98 19.80
CA GLU A 115 -3.11 10.87 19.78
C GLU A 115 -3.24 10.30 18.37
N VAL A 116 -3.35 8.97 18.27
CA VAL A 116 -3.66 8.24 17.04
C VAL A 116 -4.72 7.20 17.39
N THR A 117 -5.85 7.24 16.70
CA THR A 117 -6.95 6.30 16.89
C THR A 117 -7.31 5.62 15.58
N TRP A 118 -7.46 4.30 15.60
CA TRP A 118 -7.99 3.55 14.47
C TRP A 118 -9.49 3.33 14.65
N ARG A 119 -10.26 3.49 13.57
CA ARG A 119 -11.70 3.24 13.53
C ARG A 119 -12.03 2.24 12.42
N PRO A 120 -12.89 1.24 12.68
CA PRO A 120 -13.26 0.23 11.69
C PRO A 120 -14.12 0.78 10.56
N THR A 121 -14.78 1.92 10.76
CA THR A 121 -15.57 2.58 9.72
C THR A 121 -14.64 3.46 8.89
N ALA A 122 -14.62 3.26 7.58
CA ALA A 122 -14.04 4.24 6.66
C ALA A 122 -14.75 5.58 6.92
N ALA A 123 -14.02 6.59 7.38
CA ALA A 123 -14.60 7.90 7.58
C ALA A 123 -15.30 8.31 6.28
N GLY A 124 -16.56 8.76 6.36
CA GLY A 124 -17.32 9.21 5.18
C GLY A 124 -16.75 10.47 4.51
N GLY A 125 -15.51 10.84 4.83
CA GLY A 125 -14.74 11.92 4.23
C GLY A 125 -13.46 11.35 3.64
N HIS A 126 -13.06 11.91 2.49
CA HIS A 126 -11.78 11.61 1.88
C HIS A 126 -10.66 11.97 2.86
N ASP A 127 -9.60 11.17 2.85
CA ASP A 127 -8.21 11.55 3.12
C ASP A 127 -8.01 13.08 3.19
N ALA A 128 -7.72 13.57 4.40
CA ALA A 128 -7.70 15.01 4.67
C ALA A 128 -6.65 15.38 5.71
N VAL A 129 -5.96 16.49 5.46
CA VAL A 129 -5.05 17.14 6.41
C VAL A 129 -5.63 18.48 6.85
N GLY A 130 -6.00 18.56 8.12
CA GLY A 130 -6.30 19.82 8.79
C GLY A 130 -5.08 20.38 9.51
N THR A 131 -5.26 21.47 10.24
CA THR A 131 -4.17 22.05 11.05
C THR A 131 -3.75 21.11 12.17
N THR A 132 -4.69 20.65 13.00
CA THR A 132 -4.42 19.84 14.20
C THR A 132 -4.93 18.39 14.10
N THR A 133 -5.62 18.05 13.02
CA THR A 133 -6.17 16.72 12.78
C THR A 133 -5.75 16.21 11.40
N MET A 134 -5.43 14.93 11.30
CA MET A 134 -5.15 14.24 10.05
C MET A 134 -5.97 12.95 10.00
N LEU A 135 -6.64 12.72 8.87
CA LEU A 135 -7.43 11.53 8.61
C LEU A 135 -6.81 10.74 7.45
N LEU A 136 -6.56 9.47 7.68
CA LEU A 136 -5.96 8.56 6.70
C LEU A 136 -6.85 7.33 6.54
N THR A 137 -7.18 6.98 5.30
CA THR A 137 -7.84 5.72 4.98
C THR A 137 -6.87 4.56 5.19
N ASP A 138 -7.34 3.48 5.82
CA ASP A 138 -6.56 2.24 5.92
C ASP A 138 -6.93 1.33 4.73
N PRO A 139 -5.98 0.99 3.83
CA PRO A 139 -6.25 0.07 2.72
C PRO A 139 -6.64 -1.35 3.18
N ALA A 140 -6.37 -1.72 4.43
CA ALA A 140 -6.86 -2.97 5.02
C ALA A 140 -8.32 -2.87 5.52
N GLY A 141 -8.90 -1.67 5.53
CA GLY A 141 -10.24 -1.35 6.00
C GLY A 141 -10.22 -0.44 7.23
N GLY A 142 -11.11 0.56 7.26
CA GLY A 142 -11.19 1.53 8.35
C GLY A 142 -10.42 2.83 8.07
N SER A 143 -10.10 3.58 9.14
CA SER A 143 -9.35 4.83 9.04
C SER A 143 -8.58 5.16 10.31
N TYR A 144 -7.45 5.85 10.17
CA TYR A 144 -6.68 6.45 11.26
C TYR A 144 -7.05 7.92 11.41
N GLU A 145 -7.40 8.34 12.62
CA GLU A 145 -7.52 9.74 13.01
C GLU A 145 -6.36 10.10 13.94
N LEU A 146 -5.54 11.05 13.50
CA LEU A 146 -4.40 11.58 14.24
C LEU A 146 -4.71 12.99 14.70
N ARG A 147 -4.33 13.31 15.94
CA ARG A 147 -4.54 14.62 16.54
C ARG A 147 -3.25 15.12 17.18
N ARG A 148 -2.96 16.41 17.03
CA ARG A 148 -1.94 17.09 17.81
C ARG A 148 -2.30 18.55 18.08
N GLN A 149 -1.89 19.09 19.22
CA GLN A 149 -2.17 20.48 19.61
C GLN A 149 -1.36 21.47 18.77
N ALA A 150 -0.07 21.21 18.61
CA ALA A 150 0.85 22.01 17.80
C ALA A 150 2.12 21.19 17.49
N PRO A 151 2.87 21.51 16.42
CA PRO A 151 2.55 22.50 15.39
C PRO A 151 1.49 22.01 14.39
N SER A 152 1.06 22.80 13.41
CA SER A 152 0.09 22.35 12.39
C SER A 152 0.68 21.29 11.46
N PHE A 153 -0.10 20.29 11.04
CA PHE A 153 0.31 19.26 10.07
C PHE A 153 0.64 19.87 8.71
N THR A 154 1.68 19.36 8.05
CA THR A 154 2.06 19.77 6.69
C THR A 154 1.64 18.73 5.64
N PRO A 155 1.49 19.13 4.36
CA PRO A 155 1.26 18.19 3.27
C PRO A 155 2.36 17.11 3.15
N ALA A 156 3.61 17.46 3.47
CA ALA A 156 4.71 16.50 3.49
C ALA A 156 4.58 15.48 4.63
N GLU A 157 4.09 15.89 5.80
CA GLU A 157 3.75 14.97 6.90
C GLU A 157 2.60 14.05 6.51
N TYR A 158 1.58 14.57 5.84
CA TYR A 158 0.47 13.79 5.31
C TYR A 158 0.94 12.70 4.33
N ALA A 159 1.75 13.07 3.34
CA ALA A 159 2.27 12.12 2.34
C ALA A 159 3.12 11.01 2.99
N ARG A 160 3.94 11.35 4.00
CA ARG A 160 4.70 10.34 4.77
C ARG A 160 3.78 9.40 5.55
N ALA A 161 2.71 9.92 6.14
CA ALA A 161 1.76 9.13 6.90
C ALA A 161 1.00 8.15 5.98
N GLN A 162 0.56 8.62 4.81
CA GLN A 162 -0.07 7.77 3.80
C GLN A 162 0.87 6.64 3.36
N ALA A 163 2.13 6.95 3.05
CA ALA A 163 3.12 5.94 2.68
C ALA A 163 3.37 4.89 3.79
N LEU A 164 3.34 5.29 5.07
CA LEU A 164 3.45 4.37 6.21
C LEU A 164 2.23 3.46 6.35
N VAL A 165 1.01 3.99 6.17
CA VAL A 165 -0.22 3.20 6.18
C VAL A 165 -0.25 2.21 5.02
N GLU A 166 0.16 2.64 3.82
CA GLU A 166 0.31 1.75 2.66
C GLU A 166 1.29 0.61 2.91
N LEU A 167 2.44 0.92 3.55
CA LEU A 167 3.41 -0.08 3.97
C LEU A 167 2.82 -1.06 5.00
N ALA A 168 2.15 -0.55 6.05
CA ALA A 168 1.51 -1.38 7.07
C ALA A 168 0.50 -2.35 6.44
N ALA A 169 -0.37 -1.84 5.56
CA ALA A 169 -1.35 -2.64 4.86
C ALA A 169 -0.70 -3.69 3.93
N ALA A 170 0.42 -3.36 3.27
CA ALA A 170 1.15 -4.33 2.46
C ALA A 170 1.76 -5.47 3.30
N VAL A 171 2.32 -5.16 4.48
CA VAL A 171 2.85 -6.15 5.42
C VAL A 171 1.72 -7.02 5.97
N ALA A 172 0.63 -6.42 6.46
CA ALA A 172 -0.53 -7.14 6.98
C ALA A 172 -1.16 -8.08 5.94
N ARG A 173 -1.27 -7.63 4.67
CA ARG A 173 -1.75 -8.50 3.58
C ARG A 173 -0.86 -9.73 3.39
N ARG A 174 0.47 -9.54 3.43
CA ARG A 174 1.45 -10.63 3.29
C ARG A 174 1.36 -11.63 4.44
N GLU A 175 1.09 -11.14 5.65
CA GLU A 175 0.90 -11.98 6.83
C GLU A 175 -0.42 -12.76 6.78
N ALA A 176 -1.52 -12.13 6.36
CA ALA A 176 -2.79 -12.83 6.11
C ALA A 176 -2.67 -13.91 5.01
N ASP A 177 -1.72 -13.73 4.09
CA ASP A 177 -1.35 -14.73 3.08
C ASP A 177 -0.46 -15.87 3.63
N ARG A 178 -0.13 -15.88 4.92
CA ARG A 178 0.45 -17.02 5.64
C ARG A 178 -0.60 -17.71 6.50
N VAL A 179 -0.86 -19.00 6.26
CA VAL A 179 -1.80 -19.82 7.05
C VAL A 179 -1.30 -21.25 7.18
N VAL A 180 -1.77 -21.94 8.23
CA VAL A 180 -1.69 -23.39 8.33
C VAL A 180 -2.99 -23.99 7.78
N LEU A 181 -2.88 -24.90 6.84
CA LEU A 181 -3.99 -25.69 6.29
C LEU A 181 -3.98 -27.07 6.92
N VAL A 182 -5.12 -27.48 7.46
CA VAL A 182 -5.39 -28.87 7.82
C VAL A 182 -6.24 -29.48 6.72
N LEU A 183 -5.69 -30.48 6.01
CA LEU A 183 -6.41 -31.19 4.96
C LEU A 183 -7.42 -32.19 5.58
N PRO A 184 -8.43 -32.67 4.81
CA PRO A 184 -9.42 -33.62 5.31
C PRO A 184 -8.86 -34.94 5.85
N ASP A 185 -7.62 -35.29 5.47
CA ASP A 185 -6.90 -36.46 5.96
C ASP A 185 -6.01 -36.18 7.18
N GLY A 186 -6.11 -34.98 7.75
CA GLY A 186 -5.37 -34.56 8.94
C GLY A 186 -3.96 -34.03 8.67
N ALA A 187 -3.49 -34.03 7.43
CA ALA A 187 -2.17 -33.47 7.15
C ALA A 187 -2.15 -31.95 7.28
N GLU A 188 -1.11 -31.45 7.94
CA GLU A 188 -0.87 -30.03 8.13
C GLU A 188 0.14 -29.50 7.11
N LEU A 189 -0.19 -28.38 6.48
CA LEU A 189 0.71 -27.65 5.58
C LEU A 189 0.75 -26.19 5.95
N THR A 190 1.94 -25.59 5.86
CA THR A 190 2.06 -24.14 5.88
C THR A 190 1.95 -23.61 4.46
N VAL A 191 1.03 -22.68 4.22
CA VAL A 191 0.95 -21.92 2.97
C VAL A 191 1.38 -20.49 3.24
N ARG A 192 2.32 -19.97 2.45
CA ARG A 192 2.85 -18.61 2.59
C ARG A 192 3.20 -17.99 1.24
N PRO A 193 3.33 -16.65 1.17
CA PRO A 193 3.95 -16.01 0.02
C PRO A 193 5.35 -16.56 -0.22
N ALA A 194 5.67 -16.76 -1.49
CA ALA A 194 7.00 -17.17 -1.93
C ALA A 194 8.00 -16.02 -1.82
N THR A 195 9.28 -16.37 -1.75
CA THR A 195 10.42 -15.45 -1.85
C THR A 195 11.40 -15.95 -2.91
N ALA A 196 12.37 -15.11 -3.29
CA ALA A 196 13.47 -15.55 -4.14
C ALA A 196 14.23 -16.79 -3.59
N ASP A 197 14.25 -16.97 -2.27
CA ASP A 197 14.94 -18.09 -1.60
C ASP A 197 14.27 -19.44 -1.85
N ASP A 198 12.99 -19.44 -2.23
CA ASP A 198 12.23 -20.66 -2.53
C ASP A 198 12.62 -21.29 -3.88
N LEU A 199 13.49 -20.66 -4.67
CA LEU A 199 13.81 -21.10 -6.03
C LEU A 199 14.28 -22.56 -6.09
N ALA A 200 15.17 -22.96 -5.19
CA ALA A 200 15.68 -24.34 -5.17
C ALA A 200 14.56 -25.35 -4.87
N ALA A 201 13.73 -25.06 -3.88
CA ALA A 201 12.61 -25.93 -3.49
C ALA A 201 11.52 -25.99 -4.57
N VAL A 202 11.30 -24.89 -5.30
CA VAL A 202 10.34 -24.85 -6.41
C VAL A 202 10.87 -25.58 -7.63
N VAL A 203 12.18 -25.55 -7.91
CA VAL A 203 12.79 -26.42 -8.94
C VAL A 203 12.55 -27.89 -8.58
N ASP A 204 12.83 -28.30 -7.34
CA ASP A 204 12.57 -29.67 -6.85
C ASP A 204 11.08 -30.07 -6.99
N LEU A 205 10.14 -29.16 -6.67
CA LEU A 205 8.71 -29.40 -6.91
C LEU A 205 8.44 -29.72 -8.40
N HIS A 206 9.00 -28.95 -9.32
CA HIS A 206 8.76 -29.16 -10.76
C HIS A 206 9.36 -30.46 -11.27
N GLU A 207 10.54 -30.83 -10.76
CA GLU A 207 11.21 -32.09 -11.09
C GLU A 207 10.43 -33.30 -10.59
N ARG A 208 9.85 -33.22 -9.39
CA ARG A 208 9.01 -34.28 -8.81
C ARG A 208 7.61 -34.39 -9.41
N CYS A 209 7.13 -33.34 -10.07
CA CYS A 209 5.85 -33.37 -10.75
C CYS A 209 5.91 -34.17 -12.05
N SER A 210 4.88 -34.98 -12.29
CA SER A 210 4.74 -35.72 -13.54
C SER A 210 4.71 -34.79 -14.76
N ALA A 211 5.09 -35.32 -15.92
CA ALA A 211 5.02 -34.60 -17.20
C ALA A 211 3.58 -34.10 -17.49
N SER A 212 2.56 -34.88 -17.12
CA SER A 212 1.16 -34.50 -17.28
C SER A 212 0.77 -33.32 -16.38
N SER A 213 1.20 -33.33 -15.11
CA SER A 213 0.96 -32.21 -14.17
C SER A 213 1.63 -30.91 -14.66
N ARG A 214 2.85 -31.00 -15.21
CA ARG A 214 3.55 -29.85 -15.81
C ARG A 214 2.88 -29.36 -17.09
N GLN A 215 2.47 -30.27 -17.97
CA GLN A 215 1.77 -29.91 -19.22
C GLN A 215 0.46 -29.18 -18.93
N ARG A 216 -0.33 -29.67 -17.97
CA ARG A 216 -1.58 -29.01 -17.54
C ARG A 216 -1.35 -27.63 -16.92
N ARG A 217 -0.22 -27.43 -16.23
CA ARG A 217 0.14 -26.13 -15.63
C ARG A 217 0.56 -25.09 -16.66
N TYR A 218 1.32 -25.49 -17.67
CA TYR A 218 2.00 -24.55 -18.58
C TYR A 218 1.37 -24.45 -19.96
N LEU A 219 0.48 -25.39 -20.32
CA LEU A 219 -0.26 -25.44 -21.59
C LEU A 219 0.61 -25.53 -22.87
N SER A 220 1.92 -25.29 -22.77
CA SER A 220 2.89 -25.25 -23.88
C SER A 220 3.89 -26.42 -23.88
N GLY A 221 3.73 -27.39 -22.97
CA GLY A 221 4.54 -28.61 -22.94
C GLY A 221 4.91 -29.09 -21.53
N ALA A 222 5.49 -30.28 -21.44
CA ALA A 222 5.89 -30.93 -20.19
C ALA A 222 7.33 -30.59 -19.72
N ALA A 223 8.07 -29.80 -20.50
CA ALA A 223 9.46 -29.46 -20.19
C ALA A 223 9.56 -28.67 -18.88
N LEU A 224 10.69 -28.81 -18.19
CA LEU A 224 10.97 -28.01 -16.99
C LEU A 224 11.15 -26.54 -17.40
N PRO A 225 10.45 -25.60 -16.74
CA PRO A 225 10.73 -24.18 -16.91
C PRO A 225 12.18 -23.86 -16.51
N SER A 226 12.80 -22.90 -17.19
CA SER A 226 14.15 -22.45 -16.79
C SER A 226 14.12 -21.83 -15.39
N PRO A 227 15.22 -21.92 -14.60
CA PRO A 227 15.30 -21.27 -13.29
C PRO A 227 15.04 -19.77 -13.34
N ALA A 228 15.42 -19.11 -14.44
CA ALA A 228 15.14 -17.69 -14.66
C ALA A 228 13.63 -17.42 -14.80
N ARG A 229 12.87 -18.30 -15.47
CA ARG A 229 11.40 -18.20 -15.56
C ARG A 229 10.75 -18.47 -14.20
N LEU A 230 11.22 -19.46 -13.46
CA LEU A 230 10.71 -19.76 -12.11
C LEU A 230 10.96 -18.60 -11.14
N ARG A 231 12.14 -17.98 -11.16
CA ARG A 231 12.43 -16.80 -10.33
C ARG A 231 11.43 -15.66 -10.60
N ARG A 232 11.10 -15.38 -11.86
CA ARG A 232 10.08 -14.37 -12.21
C ARG A 232 8.67 -14.74 -11.73
N LEU A 233 8.36 -16.03 -11.62
CA LEU A 233 7.09 -16.49 -11.06
C LEU A 233 7.06 -16.35 -9.54
N LEU A 234 8.19 -16.44 -8.83
CA LEU A 234 8.20 -16.32 -7.37
C LEU A 234 7.98 -14.88 -6.90
N GLU A 235 8.49 -13.91 -7.64
CA GLU A 235 8.39 -12.49 -7.33
C GLU A 235 7.74 -11.73 -8.50
N PRO A 236 6.42 -11.87 -8.69
CA PRO A 236 5.72 -11.13 -9.73
C PRO A 236 5.70 -9.63 -9.41
N ALA A 237 5.81 -8.78 -10.44
CA ALA A 237 5.75 -7.33 -10.27
C ALA A 237 4.37 -6.84 -9.77
N ARG A 238 3.30 -7.52 -10.20
CA ARG A 238 1.93 -7.35 -9.70
C ARG A 238 1.27 -8.72 -9.60
N GLY A 239 0.80 -9.07 -8.40
CA GLY A 239 0.19 -10.37 -8.12
C GLY A 239 0.76 -11.02 -6.86
N LEU A 240 0.57 -12.33 -6.73
CA LEU A 240 0.99 -13.11 -5.58
C LEU A 240 1.40 -14.52 -6.00
N THR A 241 2.48 -15.02 -5.42
CA THR A 241 2.81 -16.44 -5.51
C THR A 241 2.81 -17.06 -4.13
N LEU A 242 2.06 -18.14 -3.96
CA LEU A 242 1.98 -18.94 -2.75
C LEU A 242 2.73 -20.26 -2.94
N VAL A 243 3.47 -20.66 -1.92
CA VAL A 243 4.02 -22.01 -1.78
C VAL A 243 3.32 -22.72 -0.62
N ALA A 244 3.04 -24.01 -0.80
CA ALA A 244 2.62 -24.89 0.28
C ALA A 244 3.78 -25.82 0.64
N THR A 245 4.18 -25.81 1.91
CA THR A 245 5.25 -26.65 2.46
C THR A 245 4.69 -27.59 3.51
N THR A 246 5.22 -28.81 3.58
CA THR A 246 4.89 -29.71 4.69
C THR A 246 5.62 -29.28 5.95
N THR A 247 5.01 -29.50 7.10
CA THR A 247 5.66 -29.27 8.38
C THR A 247 6.47 -30.53 8.70
N GLY A 248 7.80 -30.40 8.76
CA GLY A 248 8.67 -31.48 9.25
C GLY A 248 8.42 -31.75 10.73
N SER A 249 8.84 -32.92 11.20
CA SER A 249 8.67 -33.36 12.60
C SER A 249 9.35 -32.44 13.64
N ASP A 250 10.33 -31.64 13.21
CA ASP A 250 11.03 -30.64 14.03
C ASP A 250 10.51 -29.20 13.83
N GLY A 251 9.37 -29.01 13.14
CA GLY A 251 8.81 -27.68 12.84
C GLY A 251 9.52 -26.92 11.71
N ALA A 252 10.57 -27.50 11.09
CA ALA A 252 11.18 -26.97 9.88
C ALA A 252 10.31 -27.27 8.64
N ALA A 253 10.25 -26.33 7.69
CA ALA A 253 9.49 -26.52 6.44
C ALA A 253 10.17 -27.61 5.59
N GLU A 254 9.60 -28.80 5.58
CA GLU A 254 10.02 -29.88 4.69
C GLU A 254 9.26 -29.74 3.37
N SER A 255 10.02 -29.65 2.26
CA SER A 255 9.57 -29.75 0.87
C SER A 255 8.36 -28.89 0.43
N VAL A 256 8.57 -28.08 -0.62
CA VAL A 256 7.44 -27.44 -1.31
C VAL A 256 6.65 -28.51 -2.07
N VAL A 257 5.35 -28.63 -1.79
CA VAL A 257 4.46 -29.64 -2.39
C VAL A 257 3.42 -29.04 -3.33
N ALA A 258 3.24 -27.72 -3.30
CA ALA A 258 2.44 -27.01 -4.27
C ALA A 258 2.90 -25.56 -4.47
N LEU A 259 2.60 -25.03 -5.65
CA LEU A 259 2.82 -23.65 -6.07
C LEU A 259 1.51 -23.11 -6.63
N ALA A 260 1.11 -21.91 -6.23
CA ALA A 260 -0.04 -21.19 -6.77
C ALA A 260 0.39 -19.78 -7.17
N ASN A 261 0.14 -19.38 -8.40
CA ASN A 261 0.48 -18.05 -8.90
C ASN A 261 -0.80 -17.29 -9.21
N LEU A 262 -0.80 -16.00 -8.89
CA LEU A 262 -1.75 -14.99 -9.31
C LEU A 262 -0.94 -13.90 -10.00
N LEU A 263 -1.17 -13.66 -11.28
CA LEU A 263 -0.44 -12.67 -12.08
C LEU A 263 -1.42 -11.62 -12.60
N ALA A 264 -1.13 -10.34 -12.40
CA ALA A 264 -2.00 -9.28 -12.88
C ALA A 264 -1.92 -9.11 -14.40
N GLU A 265 -3.08 -8.99 -15.05
CA GLU A 265 -3.24 -8.63 -16.45
C GLU A 265 -4.30 -7.52 -16.55
N GLY A 266 -3.85 -6.27 -16.65
CA GLY A 266 -4.75 -5.10 -16.58
C GLY A 266 -5.41 -4.96 -15.20
N ASP A 267 -6.74 -5.03 -15.18
CA ASP A 267 -7.62 -5.05 -14.01
C ASP A 267 -8.02 -6.48 -13.58
N GLU A 268 -7.64 -7.49 -14.36
CA GLU A 268 -7.86 -8.90 -14.04
C GLU A 268 -6.60 -9.56 -13.47
N ALA A 269 -6.76 -10.76 -12.92
CA ALA A 269 -5.65 -11.55 -12.42
C ALA A 269 -5.76 -13.02 -12.86
N GLU A 270 -4.72 -13.53 -13.52
CA GLU A 270 -4.63 -14.92 -13.95
C GLU A 270 -4.15 -15.80 -12.79
N ALA A 271 -4.91 -16.84 -12.46
CA ALA A 271 -4.55 -17.83 -11.45
C ALA A 271 -4.14 -19.18 -12.07
N ALA A 272 -3.04 -19.74 -11.58
CA ALA A 272 -2.58 -21.06 -12.00
C ALA A 272 -1.83 -21.82 -10.90
N LEU A 273 -1.97 -23.14 -10.90
CA LEU A 273 -1.61 -24.01 -9.78
C LEU A 273 -0.82 -25.23 -10.25
N LEU A 274 0.22 -25.60 -9.51
CA LEU A 274 0.93 -26.86 -9.64
C LEU A 274 0.93 -27.56 -8.28
N VAL A 275 0.50 -28.82 -8.24
CA VAL A 275 0.45 -29.64 -7.02
C VAL A 275 1.15 -30.96 -7.31
N ARG A 276 2.10 -31.34 -6.45
CA ARG A 276 2.81 -32.61 -6.56
C ARG A 276 1.84 -33.78 -6.55
N ASP A 277 2.07 -34.76 -7.42
CA ASP A 277 1.09 -35.79 -7.75
C ASP A 277 0.56 -36.60 -6.54
N ASP A 278 1.42 -36.85 -5.55
CA ASP A 278 1.11 -37.50 -4.25
C ASP A 278 0.28 -36.61 -3.28
N TRP A 279 0.20 -35.30 -3.53
CA TRP A 279 -0.62 -34.35 -2.76
C TRP A 279 -1.93 -33.97 -3.46
N GLN A 280 -2.17 -34.48 -4.67
CA GLN A 280 -3.39 -34.21 -5.42
C GLN A 280 -4.60 -34.94 -4.82
N ARG A 281 -5.80 -34.45 -5.12
CA ARG A 281 -7.10 -34.99 -4.66
C ARG A 281 -7.33 -34.95 -3.14
N ARG A 282 -6.49 -34.23 -2.40
CA ARG A 282 -6.61 -34.02 -0.94
C ARG A 282 -7.23 -32.65 -0.56
N GLY A 283 -7.75 -31.91 -1.55
CA GLY A 283 -8.37 -30.59 -1.33
C GLY A 283 -7.38 -29.41 -1.40
N LEU A 284 -6.07 -29.65 -1.48
CA LEU A 284 -5.04 -28.61 -1.52
C LEU A 284 -5.23 -27.60 -2.66
N GLY A 285 -5.52 -28.06 -3.88
CA GLY A 285 -5.75 -27.16 -5.02
C GLY A 285 -6.94 -26.22 -4.82
N THR A 286 -8.03 -26.71 -4.23
CA THR A 286 -9.21 -25.88 -3.89
C THR A 286 -8.87 -24.88 -2.78
N ALA A 287 -8.13 -25.30 -1.77
CA ALA A 287 -7.69 -24.40 -0.70
C ALA A 287 -6.83 -23.27 -1.25
N LEU A 288 -5.81 -23.59 -2.07
CA LEU A 288 -4.95 -22.58 -2.69
C LEU A 288 -5.73 -21.61 -3.59
N LEU A 289 -6.63 -22.13 -4.43
CA LEU A 289 -7.43 -21.28 -5.32
C LEU A 289 -8.33 -20.31 -4.56
N ARG A 290 -8.97 -20.75 -3.47
CA ARG A 290 -9.77 -19.86 -2.59
C ARG A 290 -8.92 -18.75 -1.97
N ARG A 291 -7.66 -19.03 -1.66
CA ARG A 291 -6.75 -18.01 -1.13
C ARG A 291 -6.33 -17.01 -2.19
N LEU A 292 -6.01 -17.47 -3.41
CA LEU A 292 -5.76 -16.56 -4.52
C LEU A 292 -6.98 -15.68 -4.81
N LEU A 293 -8.19 -16.24 -4.76
CA LEU A 293 -9.44 -15.50 -4.89
C LEU A 293 -9.57 -14.41 -3.80
N ALA A 294 -9.40 -14.76 -2.53
CA ALA A 294 -9.48 -13.82 -1.42
C ALA A 294 -8.37 -12.75 -1.44
N HIS A 295 -7.18 -13.08 -1.95
CA HIS A 295 -6.14 -12.09 -2.22
C HIS A 295 -6.56 -11.16 -3.35
N ALA A 296 -7.10 -11.69 -4.45
CA ALA A 296 -7.49 -10.90 -5.59
C ALA A 296 -8.59 -9.87 -5.23
N GLU A 297 -9.54 -10.26 -4.38
CA GLU A 297 -10.57 -9.36 -3.85
C GLU A 297 -9.98 -8.22 -3.00
N ARG A 298 -9.08 -8.55 -2.06
CA ARG A 298 -8.40 -7.54 -1.22
C ARG A 298 -7.51 -6.60 -2.04
N ALA A 299 -6.93 -7.10 -3.13
CA ALA A 299 -6.10 -6.32 -4.03
C ALA A 299 -6.91 -5.49 -5.05
N GLY A 300 -8.24 -5.63 -5.06
CA GLY A 300 -9.13 -4.83 -5.91
C GLY A 300 -9.13 -5.21 -7.40
N PHE A 301 -8.82 -6.46 -7.74
CA PHE A 301 -8.97 -6.94 -9.12
C PHE A 301 -10.46 -7.07 -9.50
N ALA A 302 -10.79 -6.88 -10.77
CA ALA A 302 -12.15 -6.99 -11.29
C ALA A 302 -12.58 -8.46 -11.47
N ALA A 303 -11.66 -9.32 -11.91
CA ALA A 303 -11.92 -10.74 -12.13
C ALA A 303 -10.68 -11.60 -11.87
N LEU A 304 -10.95 -12.86 -11.49
CA LEU A 304 -9.96 -13.93 -11.45
C LEU A 304 -10.13 -14.82 -12.70
N VAL A 305 -9.10 -14.93 -13.52
CA VAL A 305 -9.13 -15.71 -14.76
C VAL A 305 -8.30 -16.99 -14.60
N LEU A 306 -8.79 -18.11 -15.14
CA LEU A 306 -8.03 -19.36 -15.22
C LEU A 306 -8.09 -19.94 -16.62
N HIS A 307 -6.93 -20.33 -17.14
CA HIS A 307 -6.82 -21.10 -18.37
C HIS A 307 -6.52 -22.57 -18.06
N THR A 308 -7.32 -23.49 -18.60
CA THR A 308 -7.09 -24.93 -18.39
C THR A 308 -7.55 -25.77 -19.58
N GLN A 309 -6.96 -26.94 -19.78
CA GLN A 309 -7.42 -27.86 -20.82
C GLN A 309 -8.79 -28.46 -20.44
N ALA A 310 -9.64 -28.69 -21.44
CA ALA A 310 -10.99 -29.21 -21.25
C ALA A 310 -11.01 -30.62 -20.62
N ASP A 311 -9.95 -31.40 -20.80
CA ASP A 311 -9.76 -32.72 -20.19
C ASP A 311 -9.17 -32.68 -18.77
N ASN A 312 -8.83 -31.49 -18.25
CA ASN A 312 -8.34 -31.30 -16.89
C ASN A 312 -9.50 -31.32 -15.87
N THR A 313 -10.18 -32.46 -15.79
CA THR A 313 -11.31 -32.70 -14.87
C THR A 313 -11.00 -32.35 -13.41
N PRO A 314 -9.77 -32.54 -12.87
CA PRO A 314 -9.42 -32.06 -11.54
C PRO A 314 -9.53 -30.53 -11.38
N MET A 315 -9.06 -29.76 -12.35
CA MET A 315 -9.14 -28.29 -12.30
C MET A 315 -10.58 -27.80 -12.46
N VAL A 316 -11.34 -28.37 -13.40
CA VAL A 316 -12.77 -28.03 -13.61
C VAL A 316 -13.58 -28.25 -12.32
N ARG A 317 -13.36 -29.37 -11.62
CA ARG A 317 -13.97 -29.60 -10.30
C ARG A 317 -13.49 -28.62 -9.23
N THR A 318 -12.22 -28.21 -9.28
CA THR A 318 -11.65 -27.26 -8.31
C THR A 318 -12.31 -25.89 -8.45
N VAL A 319 -12.50 -25.42 -9.68
CA VAL A 319 -13.23 -24.19 -10.01
C VAL A 319 -14.69 -24.29 -9.57
N ALA A 320 -15.39 -25.38 -9.90
CA ALA A 320 -16.79 -25.57 -9.51
C ALA A 320 -17.01 -25.50 -7.98
N ARG A 321 -16.01 -25.90 -7.19
CA ARG A 321 -16.03 -25.86 -5.71
C ARG A 321 -15.80 -24.48 -5.11
N LEU A 322 -15.54 -23.45 -5.92
CA LEU A 322 -15.50 -22.06 -5.46
C LEU A 322 -16.91 -21.54 -5.12
N GLY A 323 -17.97 -22.17 -5.66
CA GLY A 323 -19.34 -21.76 -5.37
C GLY A 323 -19.71 -20.39 -5.94
N ARG A 324 -19.00 -19.90 -6.95
CA ARG A 324 -19.27 -18.65 -7.67
C ARG A 324 -19.74 -18.92 -9.09
N SER A 325 -20.59 -18.05 -9.60
CA SER A 325 -20.92 -18.03 -11.03
C SER A 325 -19.66 -17.67 -11.80
N ALA A 326 -19.24 -18.54 -12.70
CA ALA A 326 -18.03 -18.39 -13.48
C ALA A 326 -18.33 -18.74 -14.94
N PRO A 327 -18.56 -17.76 -15.83
CA PRO A 327 -18.63 -18.04 -17.27
C PRO A 327 -17.41 -18.85 -17.72
N ILE A 328 -17.68 -19.87 -18.53
CA ILE A 328 -16.65 -20.72 -19.13
C ILE A 328 -16.73 -20.52 -20.64
N GLU A 329 -15.69 -19.93 -21.19
CA GLU A 329 -15.49 -19.84 -22.62
C GLU A 329 -14.63 -21.01 -23.09
N ARG A 330 -14.96 -21.56 -24.25
CA ARG A 330 -14.25 -22.70 -24.83
C ARG A 330 -13.72 -22.35 -26.20
N ASP A 331 -12.41 -22.43 -26.36
CA ASP A 331 -11.72 -22.36 -27.64
C ASP A 331 -10.98 -23.69 -27.90
N GLY A 332 -11.60 -24.54 -28.73
CA GLY A 332 -11.11 -25.89 -29.00
C GLY A 332 -10.97 -26.75 -27.75
N SER A 333 -9.72 -26.98 -27.34
CA SER A 333 -9.37 -27.76 -26.13
C SER A 333 -9.06 -26.90 -24.90
N LEU A 334 -9.01 -25.58 -25.06
CA LEU A 334 -8.77 -24.64 -23.98
C LEU A 334 -10.09 -24.15 -23.39
N LEU A 335 -10.16 -24.09 -22.07
CA LEU A 335 -11.22 -23.45 -21.30
C LEU A 335 -10.66 -22.21 -20.63
N THR A 336 -11.36 -21.10 -20.78
CA THR A 336 -11.13 -19.87 -20.02
C THR A 336 -12.27 -19.71 -19.03
N VAL A 337 -11.94 -19.66 -17.75
CA VAL A 337 -12.89 -19.46 -16.66
C VAL A 337 -12.67 -18.08 -16.07
N THR A 338 -13.71 -17.26 -16.07
CA THR A 338 -13.65 -15.92 -15.47
C THR A 338 -14.56 -15.88 -14.25
N VAL A 339 -13.98 -15.62 -13.08
CA VAL A 339 -14.72 -15.48 -11.81
C VAL A 339 -14.76 -14.00 -11.47
N ALA A 340 -15.94 -13.37 -11.58
CA ALA A 340 -16.12 -11.98 -11.19
C ALA A 340 -15.86 -11.80 -9.69
N LEU A 341 -15.13 -10.74 -9.36
CA LEU A 341 -14.84 -10.34 -7.98
C LEU A 341 -15.81 -9.22 -7.57
N ALA A 342 -16.19 -9.19 -6.30
CA ALA A 342 -17.04 -8.10 -5.82
C ALA A 342 -16.27 -6.78 -5.96
N ALA A 343 -16.89 -5.78 -6.58
CA ALA A 343 -16.31 -4.44 -6.63
C ALA A 343 -16.01 -3.96 -5.21
N PRO A 344 -14.89 -3.26 -4.98
CA PRO A 344 -14.67 -2.60 -3.70
C PRO A 344 -15.90 -1.71 -3.40
N VAL A 345 -16.48 -1.87 -2.21
CA VAL A 345 -17.58 -1.03 -1.76
C VAL A 345 -16.98 0.37 -1.52
N GLY A 346 -16.99 1.21 -2.55
CA GLY A 346 -16.43 2.56 -2.48
C GLY A 346 -16.28 3.19 -3.87
N GLY A 347 -17.35 3.83 -4.35
CA GLY A 347 -17.32 4.61 -5.60
C GLY A 347 -18.66 4.64 -6.30
N GLY A 348 -19.58 5.49 -5.84
CA GLY A 348 -20.73 5.89 -6.67
C GLY A 348 -20.23 6.58 -7.95
N PRO A 349 -21.01 6.55 -9.04
CA PRO A 349 -20.58 7.08 -10.32
C PRO A 349 -20.22 8.56 -10.20
N VAL A 350 -19.01 8.92 -10.64
CA VAL A 350 -18.60 10.31 -10.85
C VAL A 350 -19.54 10.89 -11.90
N ALA A 351 -20.47 11.73 -11.46
CA ALA A 351 -21.27 12.53 -12.36
C ALA A 351 -20.33 13.53 -13.04
N ASP A 352 -20.11 13.31 -14.33
CA ASP A 352 -19.33 14.16 -15.21
C ASP A 352 -19.96 15.56 -15.23
N GLY A 353 -19.31 16.50 -14.55
CA GLY A 353 -19.72 17.89 -14.43
C GLY A 353 -19.41 18.67 -15.70
N ALA A 354 -20.16 18.42 -16.77
CA ALA A 354 -20.15 19.28 -17.95
C ALA A 354 -20.70 20.68 -17.57
N GLY A 355 -19.83 21.68 -17.65
CA GLY A 355 -20.05 23.04 -17.21
C GLY A 355 -21.30 23.69 -17.80
N ARG A 356 -22.11 24.27 -16.91
CA ARG A 356 -23.04 25.35 -17.24
C ARG A 356 -22.38 26.68 -16.90
N SER A 357 -21.80 27.31 -17.91
CA SER A 357 -21.62 28.76 -17.96
C SER A 357 -22.38 29.26 -19.18
N GLY A 358 -23.39 30.08 -18.96
CA GLY A 358 -24.27 30.60 -20.01
C GLY A 358 -25.21 31.63 -19.43
N ALA A 359 -24.69 32.85 -19.33
CA ALA A 359 -25.33 34.03 -18.79
C ALA A 359 -26.73 34.29 -19.41
N ALA A 360 -27.67 34.63 -18.54
CA ALA A 360 -28.94 35.22 -18.93
C ALA A 360 -28.72 36.66 -19.41
N VAL A 361 -29.05 36.94 -20.67
CA VAL A 361 -29.41 38.29 -21.13
C VAL A 361 -30.75 38.19 -21.86
N ILE A 362 -31.73 38.86 -21.28
CA ILE A 362 -33.09 39.04 -21.77
C ILE A 362 -33.07 40.18 -22.80
N GLY A 363 -33.66 39.97 -23.98
CA GLY A 363 -33.92 41.04 -24.96
C GLY A 363 -34.68 40.54 -26.20
N PRO A 364 -35.63 41.31 -26.77
CA PRO A 364 -36.87 40.76 -27.30
C PRO A 364 -36.84 40.34 -28.78
N ARG A 365 -37.76 39.43 -29.10
CA ARG A 365 -38.15 38.99 -30.45
C ARG A 365 -38.43 40.18 -31.36
N ARG A 366 -37.75 40.23 -32.52
CA ARG A 366 -38.22 40.94 -33.71
C ARG A 366 -38.33 39.98 -34.89
N THR A 367 -39.52 40.03 -35.46
CA THR A 367 -39.99 39.40 -36.68
C THR A 367 -39.40 40.07 -37.93
N SER A 368 -38.92 39.28 -38.89
CA SER A 368 -38.86 39.61 -40.32
C SER A 368 -38.46 38.32 -41.06
N ALA A 369 -39.37 37.63 -41.75
CA ALA A 369 -39.88 37.95 -43.09
C ALA A 369 -38.75 37.86 -44.15
N THR A 370 -38.70 36.71 -44.83
CA THR A 370 -37.97 36.53 -46.09
C THR A 370 -38.87 35.75 -47.05
N GLY A 371 -39.10 36.30 -48.24
CA GLY A 371 -39.69 35.58 -49.36
C GLY A 371 -40.66 36.42 -50.18
N GLY A 372 -40.14 37.22 -51.12
CA GLY A 372 -40.96 37.97 -52.08
C GLY A 372 -40.15 38.71 -53.15
N VAL A 373 -39.82 37.97 -54.22
CA VAL A 373 -39.82 38.34 -55.66
C VAL A 373 -39.30 39.74 -56.09
N CYS A 374 -38.19 39.74 -56.84
CA CYS A 374 -38.04 40.25 -58.22
C CYS A 374 -36.55 40.23 -58.62
#